data_AF-A0A849A675-F1
#
_entry.id   AF-A0A849A675-F1
#
_cell.length_a   1.000
_cell.length_b   1.000
_cell.length_c   1.000
_cell.angle_alpha   90.00
_cell.angle_beta   90.00
_cell.angle_gamma   90.00
#
_symmetry.space_group_name_H-M   'P 1'
#
loop_
_entity.id
_entity.type
_entity.pdbx_description
1 polymer ?
#
loop_
_entity_poly.entity_id
_entity_poly.type
_entity_poly.pdbx_seq_one_letter_code
_entity_poly.pdbx_strand_id
1 'polypeptide(L)' 'MLLPDSVVSSPIFAVIATFVAINTVIYVALAVAKILPRPNFGKWLHQQDRRTETRSIYPDGYLADAGREPAQR' A
#
# COMPACT_ATOMS: atom_id res chain seq x y z
N MET A 1 16.68 -17.16 41.04
CA MET A 1 16.58 -15.91 41.79
C MET A 1 15.60 -15.00 41.05
N LEU A 2 14.31 -15.11 41.35
CA LEU A 2 13.30 -14.11 40.97
C LEU A 2 13.20 -13.08 42.11
N LEU A 3 12.73 -11.88 41.81
CA LEU A 3 12.52 -10.82 42.80
C LEU A 3 11.68 -11.33 44.00
N PRO A 4 11.92 -10.83 45.22
CA PRO A 4 11.06 -11.12 46.35
C PRO A 4 9.61 -10.68 46.09
N ASP A 5 8.64 -11.45 46.58
CA ASP A 5 7.20 -11.21 46.38
C ASP A 5 6.78 -9.80 46.84
N SER A 6 7.37 -9.33 47.94
CA SER A 6 7.17 -7.98 48.47
C SER A 6 7.52 -6.85 47.49
N VAL A 7 8.44 -7.10 46.55
CA VAL A 7 8.84 -6.11 45.54
C VAL A 7 7.87 -6.12 44.37
N VAL A 8 7.46 -7.31 43.91
CA VAL A 8 6.56 -7.49 42.75
C VAL A 8 5.15 -7.00 43.06
N SER A 9 4.67 -7.24 44.28
CA SER A 9 3.35 -6.75 44.73
C SER A 9 3.35 -5.28 45.14
N SER A 10 4.50 -4.58 45.08
CA SER A 10 4.56 -3.17 45.48
C SER A 10 3.84 -2.26 44.46
N PRO A 11 3.11 -1.24 44.91
CA PRO A 11 2.42 -0.30 44.01
C PRO A 11 3.36 0.42 43.05
N ILE A 12 4.58 0.77 43.51
CA ILE A 12 5.56 1.48 42.69
C ILE A 12 6.06 0.61 41.53
N PHE A 13 6.27 -0.68 41.79
CA PHE A 13 6.65 -1.64 40.76
C PHE A 13 5.54 -1.78 39.72
N ALA A 14 4.27 -1.85 40.16
CA ALA A 14 3.14 -1.92 39.24
C ALA A 14 3.07 -0.72 38.28
N VAL A 15 3.33 0.50 38.76
CA VAL A 15 3.35 1.71 37.92
C VAL A 15 4.44 1.62 36.86
N ILE A 16 5.67 1.28 37.26
CA ILE A 16 6.82 1.17 36.35
C ILE A 16 6.60 0.01 35.35
N ALA A 17 6.15 -1.14 35.83
CA ALA A 17 5.86 -2.30 35.00
C ALA A 17 4.77 -2.00 33.97
N THR A 18 3.72 -1.26 34.36
CA THR A 18 2.66 -0.82 33.43
C THR A 18 3.21 0.11 32.36
N PHE A 19 4.07 1.07 32.73
CA PHE A 19 4.68 1.98 31.75
C PHE A 19 5.55 1.22 30.73
N VAL A 20 6.38 0.29 31.22
CA VAL A 20 7.19 -0.59 30.36
C VAL A 20 6.28 -1.46 29.48
N ALA A 21 5.25 -2.08 30.04
CA ALA A 21 4.33 -2.94 29.31
C ALA A 21 3.62 -2.18 28.18
N ILE A 22 3.15 -0.95 28.43
CA ILE A 22 2.51 -0.12 27.40
C ILE A 22 3.49 0.18 26.25
N ASN A 23 4.72 0.63 26.57
CA ASN A 23 5.73 0.89 25.55
C ASN A 23 6.06 -0.37 24.73
N THR A 24 6.22 -1.51 25.41
CA THR A 24 6.49 -2.79 24.75
C THR A 24 5.34 -3.22 23.85
N VAL A 25 4.09 -3.15 24.32
CA VAL A 25 2.91 -3.54 23.53
C VAL A 25 2.79 -2.68 22.28
N ILE A 26 2.96 -1.36 22.39
CA ILE A 26 2.94 -0.45 21.24
C ILE A 26 4.05 -0.83 20.25
N TYR A 27 5.27 -1.01 20.73
CA TYR A 27 6.40 -1.34 19.87
C TYR A 27 6.22 -2.70 19.17
N VAL A 28 5.74 -3.72 19.89
CA VAL A 28 5.44 -5.04 19.34
C VAL A 28 4.32 -4.95 18.31
N ALA A 29 3.25 -4.20 18.59
CA ALA A 29 2.17 -4.00 17.63
C ALA A 29 2.68 -3.36 16.34
N LEU A 30 3.53 -2.34 16.44
CA LEU A 30 4.17 -1.70 15.29
C LEU A 30 5.13 -2.65 14.57
N ALA A 31 5.94 -3.41 15.29
CA ALA A 31 6.86 -4.38 14.72
C ALA A 31 6.10 -5.46 13.93
N VAL A 32 5.03 -6.02 14.50
CA VAL A 32 4.15 -6.99 13.83
C VAL A 32 3.48 -6.37 12.61
N ALA A 33 2.92 -5.17 12.73
CA ALA A 33 2.32 -4.45 11.59
C ALA A 33 3.33 -4.20 10.46
N LYS A 34 4.61 -4.02 10.80
CA LYS A 34 5.70 -3.74 9.87
C LYS A 34 6.29 -5.02 9.25
N ILE A 35 6.26 -6.14 9.97
CA ILE A 35 6.61 -7.48 9.46
C ILE A 35 5.56 -7.97 8.48
N LEU A 36 4.29 -7.58 8.67
CA LEU A 36 3.23 -7.94 7.74
C LEU A 36 3.53 -7.32 6.36
N PRO A 37 3.75 -8.13 5.30
CA PRO A 37 3.94 -7.59 3.96
C PRO A 37 2.70 -6.78 3.64
N ARG A 38 2.88 -5.47 3.39
CA ARG A 38 1.78 -4.53 3.14
C ARG A 38 0.73 -5.22 2.26
N PRO A 39 -0.45 -5.59 2.78
CA PRO A 39 -1.52 -6.05 1.91
C PRO A 39 -1.71 -4.95 0.88
N ASN A 40 -1.54 -5.30 -0.39
CA ASN A 40 -1.58 -4.37 -1.52
C ASN A 40 -3.02 -3.84 -1.71
N PHE A 41 -3.57 -3.13 -0.73
CA PHE A 41 -4.83 -2.39 -0.85
C PHE A 41 -4.74 -1.33 -1.96
N GLY A 42 -3.53 -0.86 -2.28
CA GLY A 42 -3.28 0.04 -3.41
C GLY A 42 -3.54 -0.58 -4.79
N LYS A 43 -3.40 -1.91 -4.97
CA LYS A 43 -3.72 -2.55 -6.26
C LYS A 43 -5.21 -2.71 -6.48
N TRP A 44 -6.01 -2.75 -5.42
CA TRP A 44 -7.47 -2.92 -5.51
C TRP A 44 -8.18 -1.60 -5.85
N LEU A 45 -7.63 -0.46 -5.39
CA LEU A 45 -8.16 0.89 -5.68
C LEU A 45 -7.65 1.51 -6.99
N HIS A 46 -6.59 0.97 -7.60
CA HIS A 46 -5.97 1.52 -8.83
C HIS A 46 -6.04 0.56 -10.03
N GLN A 47 -7.02 -0.35 -10.05
CA GLN A 47 -7.26 -1.22 -11.21
C GLN A 47 -8.47 -0.76 -12.05
N GLN A 48 -8.75 0.55 -12.11
CA GLN A 48 -9.88 1.04 -12.89
C GLN A 48 -9.59 2.17 -13.89
N ASP A 49 -8.36 2.69 -13.94
CA ASP A 49 -7.93 3.51 -15.08
C ASP A 49 -6.71 2.87 -15.73
N ARG A 50 -6.97 1.73 -16.39
CA ARG A 50 -6.19 1.36 -17.56
C ARG A 50 -6.21 2.59 -18.45
N ARG A 51 -5.05 3.21 -18.67
CA ARG A 51 -4.86 4.13 -19.79
C ARG A 51 -5.44 3.48 -21.03
N THR A 52 -6.59 3.96 -21.47
CA THR A 52 -7.06 3.86 -22.86
C THR A 52 -6.12 4.72 -23.68
N GLU A 53 -4.86 4.29 -23.77
CA GLU A 53 -3.93 4.83 -24.75
C GLU A 53 -4.27 4.14 -26.05
N THR A 54 -5.21 4.73 -26.81
CA THR A 54 -5.36 4.41 -28.23
C THR A 54 -4.14 4.97 -28.94
N ARG A 55 -3.03 4.23 -28.87
CA ARG A 55 -1.96 4.36 -29.85
C ARG A 55 -2.38 3.60 -31.09
N SER A 56 -3.26 4.21 -31.89
CA SER A 56 -3.36 3.83 -33.29
C SER A 56 -2.08 4.32 -33.99
N ILE A 57 -1.33 3.39 -34.57
CA ILE A 57 -0.17 3.67 -35.44
C ILE A 57 -0.57 3.44 -36.92
N TYR A 58 -1.87 3.22 -37.18
CA TYR A 58 -2.39 3.07 -38.53
C TYR A 58 -2.95 4.40 -39.05
N PRO A 59 -2.44 4.90 -40.17
CA PRO A 59 -2.94 6.09 -40.84
C PRO A 59 -4.12 5.67 -41.73
N ASP A 60 -5.28 5.36 -41.13
CA ASP A 60 -6.51 5.07 -41.89
C ASP A 60 -6.95 6.29 -42.74
N GLY A 61 -6.36 7.46 -42.49
CA GLY A 61 -6.53 8.67 -43.30
C GLY A 61 -5.75 8.67 -44.63
N TYR A 62 -4.70 7.86 -44.82
CA TYR A 62 -3.93 7.90 -46.07
C TYR A 62 -4.64 7.19 -47.24
N LEU A 63 -5.42 6.14 -46.93
CA LEU A 63 -6.18 5.39 -47.94
C LEU A 63 -7.48 6.13 -48.37
N ALA A 64 -7.98 7.08 -47.57
CA ALA A 64 -9.15 7.87 -47.90
C ALA A 64 -8.91 8.89 -49.03
N ASP A 65 -7.65 9.32 -49.21
CA ASP A 65 -7.26 10.29 -50.23
C ASP A 65 -6.51 9.66 -51.42
N ALA A 66 -5.93 8.46 -51.27
CA ALA A 66 -5.28 7.74 -52.36
C ALA A 66 -6.27 7.14 -53.40
N GLY A 67 -7.57 7.12 -53.09
CA GLY A 67 -8.63 6.62 -53.98
C GLY A 67 -9.36 7.69 -54.79
N ARG A 68 -8.97 8.97 -54.69
CA ARG A 68 -9.54 10.05 -55.51
C ARG A 68 -8.50 10.60 -56.48
N GLU A 69 -8.25 9.83 -57.54
CA GLU A 69 -7.72 10.40 -58.78
C GLU A 69 -8.71 11.44 -59.33
N PRO A 70 -8.23 12.56 -59.91
CA PRO A 70 -9.09 13.53 -60.58
C PRO A 70 -9.61 12.92 -61.89
N ALA A 71 -10.83 12.39 -61.85
CA ALA A 71 -11.57 12.07 -63.06
C ALA A 71 -11.93 13.37 -63.79
N GLN A 72 -11.33 13.52 -64.96
CA GLN A 72 -11.58 14.49 -66.02
C GLN A 72 -13.04 14.94 -66.12
N ARG A 73 -13.25 16.26 -66.20
CA ARG A 73 -14.37 16.84 -66.94
C ARG A 73 -13.95 18.15 -67.57
#